data_AF-A0A9X2C3H0-F1
#
_entry.id   AF-A0A9X2C3H0-F1
#
_cell.length_a   1.000
_cell.length_b   1.000
_cell.length_c   1.000
_cell.angle_alpha   90.00
_cell.angle_beta   90.00
_cell.angle_gamma   90.00
#
_symmetry.space_group_name_H-M   'P 1'
#
loop_
_entity.id
_entity.type
_entity.pdbx_description
1 polymer ?
#
loop_
_entity_poly.entity_id
_entity_poly.type
_entity_poly.pdbx_seq_one_letter_code
_entity_poly.pdbx_strand_id
1 'polypeptide(L)'
;MLIVTLPPPPPSLTELHRRRLRAIWRSAGWPSQDLVEVELLAAGWVERLRDDHGRETLRVTDAGIQVLAATLARNRAARDAHEALIGRVAVAMQRAGRIAWRGLSLRVRTGDDALGTGQWTVAMPDLFSVRNTTVEDYLEPIVHEIKVRRADLLGDLRKPAKGEAYRQMARECWYVLAEGIGDAGDVPEDYGVMMERDGVLDVLRPAPRRTLRLPFATWMALARATPEPVEESTQQSLGDEPPVDPDA
;
A
#
# COMPACT_ATOMS: atom_id res chain seq x y z
N MET A 1 26.04 -20.37 -49.61
CA MET A 1 25.39 -19.22 -48.95
C MET A 1 24.84 -19.73 -47.63
N LEU A 2 25.51 -19.45 -46.50
CA LEU A 2 25.08 -19.93 -45.19
C LEU A 2 23.98 -18.98 -44.69
N ILE A 3 22.75 -19.49 -44.54
CA ILE A 3 21.67 -18.73 -43.93
C ILE A 3 21.98 -18.64 -42.43
N VAL A 4 22.43 -17.47 -41.98
CA VAL A 4 22.57 -17.16 -40.56
C VAL A 4 21.16 -16.93 -40.03
N THR A 5 20.58 -17.94 -39.37
CA THR A 5 19.32 -17.77 -38.64
C THR A 5 19.60 -16.98 -37.37
N LEU A 6 19.17 -15.72 -37.35
CA LEU A 6 19.12 -14.92 -36.12
C LEU A 6 18.20 -15.60 -35.11
N PRO A 7 18.60 -15.76 -33.83
CA PRO A 7 17.72 -16.28 -32.81
C PRO A 7 16.49 -15.37 -32.66
N PRO A 8 15.31 -15.93 -32.35
CA PRO A 8 14.13 -15.13 -32.09
C PRO A 8 14.41 -14.14 -30.93
N PRO A 9 13.75 -12.96 -30.94
CA PRO A 9 13.92 -12.00 -29.85
C PRO A 9 13.53 -12.64 -28.51
N PRO A 10 14.24 -12.30 -27.42
CA PRO A 10 13.95 -12.88 -26.11
C PRO A 10 12.52 -12.53 -25.69
N PRO A 11 11.84 -13.43 -24.96
CA PRO A 11 10.47 -13.21 -24.51
C PRO A 11 10.38 -12.03 -23.54
N SER A 12 9.28 -11.29 -23.62
CA SER A 12 9.00 -10.16 -22.74
C SER A 12 8.80 -10.61 -21.29
N LEU A 13 9.43 -9.92 -20.34
CA LEU A 13 9.37 -10.28 -18.92
C LEU A 13 7.98 -9.99 -18.29
N THR A 14 7.19 -11.03 -18.04
CA THR A 14 5.87 -10.97 -17.40
C THR A 14 5.92 -11.22 -15.88
N GLU A 15 4.80 -11.03 -15.17
CA GLU A 15 4.72 -11.40 -13.75
C GLU A 15 4.78 -12.91 -13.53
N LEU A 16 4.29 -13.69 -14.49
CA LEU A 16 4.41 -15.15 -14.48
C LEU A 16 5.88 -15.58 -14.50
N HIS A 17 6.71 -14.93 -15.33
CA HIS A 17 8.17 -15.14 -15.36
C HIS A 17 8.82 -14.82 -14.01
N ARG A 18 8.52 -13.64 -13.44
CA ARG A 18 9.06 -13.23 -12.13
C ARG A 18 8.68 -14.19 -11.00
N ARG A 19 7.44 -14.69 -11.01
CA ARG A 19 6.96 -15.67 -10.05
C ARG A 19 7.69 -17.01 -10.20
N ARG A 20 7.82 -17.53 -11.43
CA ARG A 20 8.52 -18.80 -11.70
C ARG A 20 10.01 -18.71 -11.36
N LEU A 21 10.67 -17.62 -11.74
CA LEU A 21 12.08 -17.37 -11.43
C LEU A 21 12.34 -17.36 -9.91
N ARG A 22 11.45 -16.74 -9.14
CA ARG A 22 11.52 -16.72 -7.67
C ARG A 22 11.28 -18.10 -7.05
N ALA A 23 10.40 -18.90 -7.64
CA ALA A 23 10.15 -20.27 -7.19
C ALA A 23 11.37 -21.17 -7.41
N ILE A 24 12.02 -21.05 -8.58
CA ILE A 24 13.27 -21.77 -8.89
C ILE A 24 14.37 -21.33 -7.91
N TRP A 25 14.59 -20.01 -7.72
CA TRP A 25 15.59 -19.49 -6.78
C TRP A 25 15.43 -20.00 -5.33
N ARG A 26 14.18 -20.18 -4.88
CA ARG A 26 13.86 -20.64 -3.51
C ARG A 26 13.91 -22.15 -3.34
N SER A 27 14.06 -22.91 -4.42
CA SER A 27 13.96 -24.37 -4.41
C SER A 27 15.25 -25.00 -4.97
N ALA A 28 15.28 -26.33 -5.04
CA ALA A 28 16.38 -27.08 -5.67
C ALA A 28 16.33 -27.03 -7.21
N GLY A 29 15.47 -26.21 -7.82
CA GLY A 29 15.45 -26.01 -9.27
C GLY A 29 14.85 -27.16 -10.08
N TRP A 30 13.89 -27.91 -9.53
CA TRP A 30 13.27 -29.02 -10.27
C TRP A 30 12.57 -28.54 -11.55
N PRO A 31 12.89 -29.10 -12.73
CA PRO A 31 12.27 -28.72 -13.99
C PRO A 31 10.78 -29.05 -14.00
N SER A 32 9.98 -28.08 -14.43
CA SER A 32 8.56 -28.23 -14.71
C SER A 32 8.27 -28.60 -16.17
N GLN A 33 9.24 -28.36 -17.07
CA GLN A 33 9.12 -28.64 -18.52
C GLN A 33 7.88 -28.01 -19.17
N ASP A 34 7.46 -26.84 -18.69
CA ASP A 34 6.36 -26.05 -19.26
C ASP A 34 6.86 -24.96 -20.23
N LEU A 35 5.94 -24.30 -20.92
CA LEU A 35 6.30 -23.24 -21.87
C LEU A 35 6.94 -22.02 -21.19
N VAL A 36 6.60 -21.75 -19.93
CA VAL A 36 7.20 -20.64 -19.16
C VAL A 36 8.68 -20.91 -18.96
N GLU A 37 9.04 -22.15 -18.63
CA GLU A 37 10.42 -22.59 -18.48
C GLU A 37 11.22 -22.49 -19.78
N VAL A 38 10.62 -22.86 -20.92
CA VAL A 38 11.23 -22.65 -22.24
C VAL A 38 11.56 -21.18 -22.46
N GLU A 39 10.65 -20.27 -22.11
CA GLU A 39 10.88 -18.82 -22.20
C GLU A 39 11.98 -18.33 -21.24
N LEU A 40 12.02 -18.82 -20.00
CA LEU A 40 13.08 -18.47 -19.04
C LEU A 40 14.47 -18.93 -19.52
N LEU A 41 14.55 -20.11 -20.12
CA LEU A 41 15.78 -20.67 -20.70
C LEU A 41 16.19 -19.90 -21.96
N ALA A 42 15.25 -19.61 -22.86
CA ALA A 42 15.50 -18.83 -24.07
C ALA A 42 15.97 -17.40 -23.75
N ALA A 43 15.44 -16.80 -22.68
CA ALA A 43 15.87 -15.49 -22.18
C ALA A 43 17.21 -15.54 -21.40
N GLY A 44 17.75 -16.73 -21.13
CA GLY A 44 18.98 -16.91 -20.36
C GLY A 44 18.86 -16.51 -18.88
N TRP A 45 17.65 -16.43 -18.32
CA TRP A 45 17.44 -16.13 -16.89
C TRP A 45 17.60 -17.37 -16.01
N VAL A 46 17.51 -18.56 -16.60
CA VAL A 46 17.86 -19.82 -15.97
C VAL A 46 18.71 -20.64 -16.93
N GLU A 47 19.48 -21.58 -16.40
CA GLU A 47 20.25 -22.55 -17.17
C GLU A 47 19.99 -23.96 -16.66
N ARG A 48 20.21 -24.95 -17.54
CA ARG A 48 20.12 -26.37 -17.21
C ARG A 48 21.46 -26.87 -16.68
N LEU A 49 21.41 -27.50 -15.51
CA LEU A 49 22.51 -28.26 -14.94
C LEU A 49 22.16 -29.74 -14.98
N ARG A 50 23.16 -30.57 -15.24
CA ARG A 50 23.04 -32.04 -15.15
C ARG A 50 24.04 -32.54 -14.14
N ASP A 51 23.58 -33.41 -13.26
CA ASP A 51 24.48 -34.10 -12.34
C ASP A 51 25.05 -35.38 -12.97
N ASP A 52 25.95 -36.04 -12.25
CA ASP A 52 26.62 -37.28 -12.68
C ASP A 52 25.65 -38.46 -12.88
N HIS A 53 24.42 -38.34 -12.35
CA HIS A 53 23.35 -39.34 -12.50
C HIS A 53 22.40 -38.98 -13.67
N GLY A 54 22.71 -37.92 -14.43
CA GLY A 54 21.92 -37.44 -15.56
C GLY A 54 20.65 -36.70 -15.18
N ARG A 55 20.44 -36.38 -13.89
CA ARG A 55 19.27 -35.61 -13.43
C ARG A 55 19.45 -34.14 -13.80
N GLU A 56 18.41 -33.57 -14.37
CA GLU A 56 18.41 -32.17 -14.79
C GLU A 56 17.79 -31.27 -13.71
N THR A 57 18.44 -30.15 -13.44
CA THR A 57 17.95 -29.08 -12.57
C THR A 57 18.14 -27.72 -13.24
N LEU A 58 17.40 -26.73 -12.78
CA LEU A 58 17.46 -25.36 -13.24
C LEU A 58 18.14 -24.50 -12.20
N ARG A 59 19.21 -23.81 -12.61
CA ARG A 59 19.83 -22.77 -11.79
C ARG A 59 19.44 -21.41 -12.34
N VAL A 60 19.11 -20.48 -11.45
CA VAL A 60 18.94 -19.06 -11.84
C VAL A 60 20.32 -18.49 -12.17
N THR A 61 20.46 -17.92 -13.36
CA THR A 61 21.71 -17.29 -13.82
C THR A 61 21.89 -15.91 -13.19
N ASP A 62 23.05 -15.29 -13.38
CA ASP A 62 23.27 -13.91 -12.93
C ASP A 62 22.28 -12.93 -13.57
N ALA A 63 21.93 -13.13 -14.86
CA ALA A 63 20.90 -12.33 -15.53
C ALA A 63 19.52 -12.51 -14.85
N GLY A 64 19.16 -13.73 -14.45
CA GLY A 64 17.97 -13.99 -13.67
C GLY A 64 18.02 -13.36 -12.27
N ILE A 65 19.18 -13.38 -11.62
CA ILE A 65 19.39 -12.71 -10.32
C ILE A 65 19.18 -11.20 -10.46
N GLN A 66 19.67 -10.56 -11.54
CA GLN A 66 19.43 -9.14 -11.78
C GLN A 66 17.94 -8.82 -11.94
N VAL A 67 17.16 -9.70 -12.60
CA VAL A 67 15.70 -9.55 -12.67
C VAL A 67 15.04 -9.62 -11.30
N LEU A 68 15.48 -10.54 -10.43
CA LEU A 68 15.00 -10.65 -9.06
C LEU A 68 15.38 -9.43 -8.21
N ALA A 69 16.63 -8.96 -8.32
CA ALA A 69 17.13 -7.79 -7.63
C ALA A 69 16.37 -6.51 -8.04
N ALA A 70 16.18 -6.28 -9.34
CA ALA A 70 15.40 -5.16 -9.84
C ALA A 70 13.94 -5.21 -9.38
N THR A 71 13.35 -6.41 -9.29
CA THR A 71 11.99 -6.57 -8.75
C THR A 71 11.93 -6.25 -7.26
N LEU A 72 12.93 -6.68 -6.47
CA LEU A 72 13.03 -6.35 -5.06
C LEU A 72 13.23 -4.85 -4.83
N ALA A 73 14.12 -4.21 -5.58
CA ALA A 73 14.39 -2.78 -5.50
C ALA A 73 13.14 -1.95 -5.79
N ARG A 74 12.39 -2.27 -6.86
CA ARG A 74 11.11 -1.61 -7.17
C ARG A 74 10.08 -1.78 -6.06
N ASN A 75 10.01 -2.97 -5.45
CA ASN A 75 9.08 -3.22 -4.35
C ASN A 75 9.44 -2.44 -3.09
N ARG A 76 10.74 -2.33 -2.76
CA ARG A 76 11.22 -1.48 -1.66
C ARG A 76 10.89 -0.02 -1.92
N ALA A 77 11.30 0.52 -3.08
CA ALA A 77 11.08 1.92 -3.43
C ALA A 77 9.60 2.32 -3.34
N ALA A 78 8.67 1.47 -3.78
CA ALA A 78 7.25 1.79 -3.64
C ALA A 78 6.71 1.61 -2.23
N ARG A 79 7.25 0.66 -1.45
CA ARG A 79 6.91 0.59 -0.03
C ARG A 79 7.38 1.85 0.69
N ASP A 80 8.57 2.32 0.38
CA ASP A 80 9.12 3.57 0.93
C ASP A 80 8.26 4.77 0.50
N ALA A 81 7.85 4.85 -0.77
CA ALA A 81 6.95 5.89 -1.26
C ALA A 81 5.55 5.84 -0.60
N HIS A 82 5.01 4.63 -0.39
CA HIS A 82 3.75 4.41 0.30
C HIS A 82 3.81 4.89 1.75
N GLU A 83 4.82 4.46 2.51
CA GLU A 83 5.03 4.88 3.89
C GLU A 83 5.26 6.40 3.98
N ALA A 84 6.02 6.99 3.05
CA ALA A 84 6.23 8.43 2.99
C ALA A 84 4.93 9.21 2.74
N LEU A 85 4.03 8.70 1.89
CA LEU A 85 2.74 9.33 1.64
C LEU A 85 1.79 9.17 2.84
N ILE A 86 1.75 8.00 3.50
CA ILE A 86 1.04 7.85 4.79
C ILE A 86 1.58 8.89 5.80
N GLY A 87 2.90 9.08 5.83
CA GLY A 87 3.59 10.13 6.56
C GLY A 87 2.97 11.51 6.37
N ARG A 88 2.93 11.97 5.11
CA ARG A 88 2.38 13.29 4.73
C ARG A 88 0.90 13.44 5.10
N VAL A 89 0.09 12.41 4.87
CA VAL A 89 -1.34 12.43 5.23
C VAL A 89 -1.53 12.51 6.73
N ALA A 90 -0.73 11.78 7.52
CA ALA A 90 -0.78 11.84 8.98
C ALA A 90 -0.47 13.25 9.49
N VAL A 91 0.58 13.90 8.98
CA VAL A 91 0.93 15.28 9.31
C VAL A 91 -0.19 16.25 8.92
N ALA A 92 -0.81 16.08 7.75
CA ALA A 92 -1.95 16.90 7.34
C ALA A 92 -3.15 16.74 8.31
N MET A 93 -3.43 15.51 8.75
CA MET A 93 -4.50 15.25 9.73
C MET A 93 -4.18 15.85 11.10
N GLN A 94 -2.94 15.75 11.56
CA GLN A 94 -2.49 16.36 12.82
C GLN A 94 -2.60 17.89 12.77
N ARG A 95 -2.17 18.53 11.67
CA ARG A 95 -2.35 19.98 11.43
C ARG A 95 -3.82 20.39 11.43
N ALA A 96 -4.73 19.49 11.03
CA ALA A 96 -6.17 19.68 11.12
C ALA A 96 -6.76 19.39 12.53
N GLY A 97 -5.92 19.23 13.56
CA GLY A 97 -6.33 19.00 14.95
C GLY A 97 -6.81 17.58 15.23
N ARG A 98 -6.34 16.59 14.47
CA ARG A 98 -6.75 15.19 14.59
C ARG A 98 -5.66 14.33 15.22
N ILE A 99 -6.07 13.29 15.92
CA ILE A 99 -5.21 12.22 16.40
C ILE A 99 -5.22 11.12 15.34
N ALA A 100 -4.05 10.65 14.90
CA ALA A 100 -3.92 9.69 13.82
C ALA A 100 -3.18 8.43 14.27
N TRP A 101 -3.47 7.29 13.64
CA TRP A 101 -2.82 5.99 13.87
C TRP A 101 -2.52 5.32 12.52
N ARG A 102 -1.30 4.81 12.38
CA ARG A 102 -0.89 3.93 11.28
C ARG A 102 -0.92 2.48 11.73
N GLY A 103 -1.17 1.54 10.82
CA GLY A 103 -1.14 0.11 11.13
C GLY A 103 -2.19 -0.35 12.16
N LEU A 104 -3.25 0.43 12.36
CA LEU A 104 -4.30 0.13 13.33
C LEU A 104 -5.16 -1.04 12.84
N SER A 105 -5.14 -2.16 13.55
CA SER A 105 -6.01 -3.32 13.23
C SER A 105 -7.34 -3.24 13.97
N LEU A 106 -8.43 -3.13 13.23
CA LEU A 106 -9.79 -3.03 13.76
C LEU A 106 -10.64 -4.23 13.35
N ARG A 107 -11.42 -4.76 14.28
CA ARG A 107 -12.43 -5.78 13.98
C ARG A 107 -13.71 -5.07 13.54
N VAL A 108 -14.19 -5.44 12.36
CA VAL A 108 -15.43 -4.94 11.79
C VAL A 108 -16.33 -6.11 11.43
N ARG A 109 -17.63 -5.90 11.59
CA ARG A 109 -18.65 -6.85 11.18
C ARG A 109 -19.14 -6.43 9.79
N THR A 110 -18.90 -7.28 8.80
CA THR A 110 -19.28 -7.04 7.40
C THR A 110 -20.38 -8.03 6.99
N GLY A 111 -21.33 -7.57 6.18
CA GLY A 111 -22.41 -8.43 5.66
C GLY A 111 -23.50 -8.74 6.68
N ASP A 112 -23.75 -7.85 7.64
CA ASP A 112 -24.89 -7.99 8.55
C ASP A 112 -26.18 -7.75 7.76
N ASP A 113 -26.87 -8.84 7.43
CA ASP A 113 -28.23 -8.82 6.89
C ASP A 113 -29.26 -8.96 8.02
N ALA A 114 -30.55 -8.84 7.70
CA ALA A 114 -31.64 -9.01 8.67
C ALA A 114 -31.64 -10.40 9.36
N LEU A 115 -30.86 -11.35 8.85
CA LEU A 115 -30.68 -12.70 9.39
C LEU A 115 -29.46 -12.82 10.33
N GLY A 116 -28.69 -11.73 10.52
CA GLY A 116 -27.57 -11.66 11.45
C GLY A 116 -26.33 -12.44 11.01
N THR A 117 -26.17 -12.71 9.72
CA THR A 117 -25.07 -13.52 9.17
C THR A 117 -23.73 -12.79 9.07
N GLY A 118 -23.62 -11.57 9.63
CA GLY A 118 -22.43 -10.74 9.53
C GLY A 118 -21.16 -11.43 10.01
N GLN A 119 -20.14 -11.45 9.15
CA GLN A 119 -18.84 -12.04 9.43
C GLN A 119 -17.90 -11.01 10.06
N TRP A 120 -17.18 -11.42 11.11
CA TRP A 120 -16.10 -10.62 11.67
C TRP A 120 -14.86 -10.70 10.80
N THR A 121 -14.41 -9.55 10.34
CA THR A 121 -13.17 -9.38 9.58
C THR A 121 -12.24 -8.42 10.33
N VAL A 122 -10.94 -8.68 10.26
CA VAL A 122 -9.91 -7.71 10.70
C VAL A 122 -9.56 -6.85 9.49
N ALA A 123 -9.69 -5.55 9.64
CA ALA A 123 -9.31 -4.57 8.65
C ALA A 123 -8.25 -3.63 9.23
N MET A 124 -7.29 -3.27 8.40
CA MET A 124 -6.17 -2.41 8.75
C MET A 124 -6.11 -1.30 7.70
N PRO A 125 -6.72 -0.13 7.96
CA PRO A 125 -6.54 1.02 7.08
C PRO A 125 -5.08 1.49 7.13
N ASP A 126 -4.61 2.11 6.04
CA ASP A 126 -3.28 2.71 6.00
C ASP A 126 -3.14 3.84 7.06
N LEU A 127 -4.17 4.68 7.18
CA LEU A 127 -4.27 5.70 8.22
C LEU A 127 -5.69 5.81 8.77
N PHE A 128 -5.83 5.73 10.09
CA PHE A 128 -7.06 6.02 10.81
C PHE A 128 -6.89 7.32 11.62
N SER A 129 -7.91 8.19 11.67
CA SER A 129 -7.83 9.39 12.50
C SER A 129 -9.16 9.79 13.11
N VAL A 130 -9.11 10.43 14.27
CA VAL A 130 -10.27 11.02 14.95
C VAL A 130 -9.99 12.48 15.29
N ARG A 131 -11.04 13.29 15.40
CA ARG A 131 -10.93 14.65 15.91
C ARG A 131 -10.47 14.61 17.37
N ASN A 132 -9.57 15.51 17.76
CA ASN A 132 -9.23 15.68 19.16
C ASN A 132 -10.38 16.40 19.89
N THR A 133 -11.18 15.66 20.64
CA THR A 133 -12.40 16.15 21.30
C THR A 133 -12.67 15.35 22.57
N THR A 134 -13.34 15.99 23.54
CA THR A 134 -13.84 15.35 24.76
C THR A 134 -15.30 14.89 24.65
N VAL A 135 -15.97 15.22 23.54
CA VAL A 135 -17.36 14.83 23.26
C VAL A 135 -17.37 13.73 22.22
N GLU A 136 -17.90 12.54 22.59
CA GLU A 136 -17.93 11.34 21.76
C GLU A 136 -18.56 11.58 20.37
N ASP A 137 -19.66 12.32 20.32
CA ASP A 137 -20.41 12.56 19.07
C ASP A 137 -19.63 13.42 18.05
N TYR A 138 -18.57 14.12 18.49
CA TYR A 138 -17.75 14.99 17.63
C TYR A 138 -16.47 14.31 17.15
N LEU A 139 -16.31 13.01 17.40
CA LEU A 139 -15.07 12.27 17.15
C LEU A 139 -14.75 12.14 15.66
N GLU A 140 -15.79 12.14 14.81
CA GLU A 140 -15.69 12.15 13.34
C GLU A 140 -14.60 11.21 12.79
N PRO A 141 -14.65 9.88 13.00
CA PRO A 141 -13.58 8.96 12.58
C PRO A 141 -13.41 8.92 11.06
N ILE A 142 -12.16 8.94 10.57
CA ILE A 142 -11.82 8.97 9.14
C ILE A 142 -10.78 7.89 8.82
N VAL A 143 -10.99 7.20 7.70
CA VAL A 143 -10.00 6.31 7.08
C VAL A 143 -9.42 6.95 5.83
N HIS A 144 -8.11 6.90 5.69
CA HIS A 144 -7.41 7.16 4.42
C HIS A 144 -6.72 5.87 3.96
N GLU A 145 -7.03 5.45 2.75
CA GLU A 145 -6.40 4.34 2.04
C GLU A 145 -5.48 4.92 0.97
N ILE A 146 -4.18 4.65 1.07
CA ILE A 146 -3.15 5.29 0.25
C ILE A 146 -2.84 4.38 -0.96
N LYS A 147 -2.65 4.97 -2.14
CA LYS A 147 -2.23 4.27 -3.37
C LYS A 147 -1.13 5.04 -4.11
N VAL A 148 0.04 4.42 -4.19
CA VAL A 148 1.20 4.94 -4.95
C VAL A 148 1.41 4.21 -6.29
N ARG A 149 0.52 3.27 -6.64
CA ARG A 149 0.58 2.49 -7.89
C ARG A 149 -0.81 2.22 -8.43
N ARG A 150 -0.96 2.32 -9.76
CA ARG A 150 -2.23 2.06 -10.45
C ARG A 150 -2.70 0.62 -10.29
N ALA A 151 -1.78 -0.34 -10.32
CA ALA A 151 -2.12 -1.75 -10.13
C ALA A 151 -2.71 -2.02 -8.73
N ASP A 152 -2.21 -1.34 -7.69
CA ASP A 152 -2.70 -1.49 -6.32
C ASP A 152 -4.08 -0.85 -6.17
N LEU A 153 -4.30 0.34 -6.76
CA LEU A 153 -5.62 0.97 -6.84
C LEU A 153 -6.64 0.03 -7.51
N LEU A 154 -6.35 -0.44 -8.72
CA LEU A 154 -7.24 -1.36 -9.45
C LEU A 154 -7.40 -2.71 -8.73
N GLY A 155 -6.40 -3.16 -8.00
CA GLY A 155 -6.46 -4.37 -7.18
C GLY A 155 -7.48 -4.27 -6.04
N ASP A 156 -7.49 -3.12 -5.37
CA ASP A 156 -8.42 -2.83 -4.28
C ASP A 156 -9.84 -2.60 -4.78
N LEU A 157 -10.02 -1.88 -5.89
CA LEU A 157 -11.33 -1.61 -6.47
C LEU A 157 -12.05 -2.87 -6.97
N ARG A 158 -11.32 -3.95 -7.29
CA ARG A 158 -11.91 -5.26 -7.60
C ARG A 158 -12.44 -6.01 -6.37
N LYS A 159 -12.15 -5.54 -5.16
CA LYS A 159 -12.50 -6.18 -3.88
C LYS A 159 -13.39 -5.24 -3.04
N PRO A 160 -14.65 -5.01 -3.44
CA PRO A 160 -15.52 -4.04 -2.78
C PRO A 160 -15.74 -4.30 -1.29
N ALA A 161 -15.66 -5.56 -0.85
CA ALA A 161 -15.75 -5.93 0.57
C ALA A 161 -14.68 -5.27 1.45
N LYS A 162 -13.48 -5.00 0.90
CA LYS A 162 -12.42 -4.28 1.63
C LYS A 162 -12.84 -2.83 1.91
N GLY A 163 -13.37 -2.16 0.89
CA GLY A 163 -13.89 -0.80 1.03
C GLY A 163 -15.06 -0.73 2.01
N GLU A 164 -15.99 -1.69 1.93
CA GLU A 164 -17.11 -1.80 2.84
C GLU A 164 -16.68 -1.95 4.31
N ALA A 165 -15.65 -2.76 4.57
CA ALA A 165 -15.07 -2.90 5.90
C ALA A 165 -14.61 -1.55 6.47
N TYR A 166 -13.97 -0.69 5.65
CA TYR A 166 -13.59 0.66 6.07
C TYR A 166 -14.80 1.57 6.29
N ARG A 167 -15.86 1.45 5.49
CA ARG A 167 -17.10 2.22 5.68
C ARG A 167 -17.79 1.93 7.01
N GLN A 168 -17.67 0.70 7.53
CA GLN A 168 -18.24 0.31 8.82
C GLN A 168 -17.47 0.88 10.03
N MET A 169 -16.22 1.35 9.86
CA MET A 169 -15.41 1.90 10.96
C MET A 169 -15.18 3.41 10.89
N ALA A 170 -15.57 4.07 9.79
CA ALA A 170 -15.34 5.50 9.60
C ALA A 170 -16.53 6.26 9.01
N ARG A 171 -16.67 7.52 9.45
CA ARG A 171 -17.63 8.51 8.98
C ARG A 171 -17.29 8.99 7.56
N GLU A 172 -16.01 9.06 7.24
CA GLU A 172 -15.50 9.35 5.91
C GLU A 172 -14.42 8.34 5.54
N CYS A 173 -14.41 7.92 4.27
CA CYS A 173 -13.38 7.04 3.73
C CYS A 173 -12.79 7.70 2.48
N TRP A 174 -11.48 7.81 2.46
CA TRP A 174 -10.74 8.52 1.42
C TRP A 174 -9.77 7.58 0.72
N TYR A 175 -9.70 7.66 -0.61
CA TYR A 175 -8.54 7.21 -1.36
C TYR A 175 -7.58 8.40 -1.53
N VAL A 176 -6.32 8.22 -1.13
CA VAL A 176 -5.26 9.21 -1.36
C VAL A 176 -4.30 8.66 -2.40
N LEU A 177 -4.25 9.32 -3.55
CA LEU A 177 -3.50 8.86 -4.72
C LEU A 177 -2.21 9.67 -4.87
N ALA A 178 -1.10 9.00 -5.17
CA ALA A 178 0.05 9.70 -5.73
C ALA A 178 -0.28 10.22 -7.14
N GLU A 179 0.46 11.23 -7.61
CA GLU A 179 0.29 11.78 -8.95
C GLU A 179 0.40 10.70 -10.05
N GLY A 180 -0.47 10.78 -11.07
CA GLY A 180 -0.47 9.89 -12.22
C GLY A 180 -1.02 8.48 -11.97
N ILE A 181 -1.51 8.18 -10.77
CA ILE A 181 -2.04 6.85 -10.43
C ILE A 181 -3.50 6.65 -10.88
N GLY A 182 -4.29 7.71 -10.84
CA GLY A 182 -5.70 7.73 -11.22
C GLY A 182 -6.36 9.05 -10.83
N ASP A 183 -7.67 9.16 -11.00
CA ASP A 183 -8.44 10.34 -10.64
C ASP A 183 -9.75 10.01 -9.89
N ALA A 184 -10.60 11.00 -9.66
CA ALA A 184 -11.87 10.81 -8.97
C ALA A 184 -12.86 9.91 -9.72
N GLY A 185 -12.75 9.80 -11.05
CA GLY A 185 -13.56 8.92 -11.89
C GLY A 185 -13.15 7.46 -11.80
N ASP A 186 -11.90 7.16 -11.44
CA ASP A 186 -11.45 5.78 -11.18
C ASP A 186 -12.06 5.20 -9.88
N VAL A 187 -12.48 6.06 -8.93
CA VAL A 187 -12.89 5.65 -7.57
C VAL A 187 -14.41 5.74 -7.38
N PRO A 188 -15.08 4.73 -6.76
CA PRO A 188 -16.53 4.76 -6.50
C PRO A 188 -16.98 5.98 -5.70
N GLU A 189 -18.20 6.46 -5.96
CA GLU A 189 -18.76 7.69 -5.36
C GLU A 189 -18.91 7.64 -3.83
N ASP A 190 -18.93 6.44 -3.26
CA ASP A 190 -18.96 6.20 -1.81
C ASP A 190 -17.70 6.69 -1.06
N TYR A 191 -16.66 7.10 -1.78
CA TYR A 191 -15.37 7.51 -1.25
C TYR A 191 -14.95 8.89 -1.74
N GLY A 192 -14.28 9.61 -0.85
CA GLY A 192 -13.54 10.82 -1.21
C GLY A 192 -12.24 10.49 -1.91
N VAL A 193 -11.72 11.45 -2.66
CA VAL A 193 -10.47 11.30 -3.40
C VAL A 193 -9.61 12.52 -3.16
N MET A 194 -8.40 12.27 -2.68
CA MET A 194 -7.31 13.25 -2.62
C MET A 194 -6.18 12.82 -3.54
N MET A 195 -5.45 13.79 -4.09
CA MET A 195 -4.23 13.55 -4.84
C MET A 195 -3.07 14.29 -4.20
N GLU A 196 -1.96 13.60 -4.02
CA GLU A 196 -0.73 14.23 -3.60
C GLU A 196 0.06 14.74 -4.81
N ARG A 197 0.39 16.03 -4.79
CA ARG A 197 1.21 16.73 -5.79
C ARG A 197 2.18 17.64 -5.08
N ASP A 198 3.47 17.46 -5.32
CA ASP A 198 4.53 18.32 -4.78
C ASP A 198 4.43 18.55 -3.26
N GLY A 199 4.07 17.52 -2.48
CA GLY A 199 3.91 17.62 -1.03
C GLY A 199 2.57 18.19 -0.55
N VAL A 200 1.67 18.57 -1.46
CA VAL A 200 0.33 19.11 -1.16
C VAL A 200 -0.74 18.06 -1.44
N LEU A 201 -1.74 17.97 -0.56
CA LEU A 201 -2.91 17.11 -0.75
C LEU A 201 -4.07 17.90 -1.33
N ASP A 202 -4.32 17.71 -2.63
CA ASP A 202 -5.45 18.29 -3.34
C ASP A 202 -6.70 17.43 -3.16
N VAL A 203 -7.82 18.04 -2.76
CA VAL A 203 -9.12 17.34 -2.74
C VAL A 203 -9.72 17.35 -4.14
N LEU A 204 -9.79 16.18 -4.78
CA LEU A 204 -10.43 16.02 -6.09
C LEU A 204 -11.94 15.79 -5.97
N ARG A 205 -12.36 15.06 -4.94
CA ARG A 205 -13.78 14.86 -4.59
C ARG A 205 -13.91 14.69 -3.07
N PRO A 206 -14.83 15.42 -2.39
CA PRO A 206 -15.04 15.23 -0.96
C PRO A 206 -15.63 13.84 -0.65
N ALA A 207 -15.25 13.25 0.48
CA ALA A 207 -15.86 12.01 0.94
C ALA A 207 -17.31 12.25 1.39
N PRO A 208 -18.26 11.37 1.01
CA PRO A 208 -19.57 11.34 1.62
C PRO A 208 -19.46 11.10 3.14
N ARG A 209 -20.26 11.83 3.91
CA ARG A 209 -20.33 11.71 5.37
C ARG A 209 -21.44 10.76 5.78
N ARG A 210 -21.15 9.86 6.72
CA ARG A 210 -22.16 9.00 7.37
C ARG A 210 -22.18 9.16 8.88
N THR A 211 -23.34 8.95 9.49
CA THR A 211 -23.44 8.84 10.94
C THR A 211 -22.72 7.58 11.39
N LEU A 212 -21.84 7.70 12.37
CA LEU A 212 -21.15 6.57 12.96
C LEU A 212 -20.84 6.88 14.43
N ARG A 213 -21.22 5.96 15.32
CA ARG A 213 -20.73 5.90 16.69
C ARG A 213 -19.70 4.78 16.78
N LEU A 214 -18.53 5.05 17.36
CA LEU A 214 -17.50 4.02 17.45
C LEU A 214 -17.94 2.90 18.42
N PRO A 215 -17.84 1.63 17.99
CA PRO A 215 -18.04 0.51 18.90
C PRO A 215 -17.01 0.51 20.03
N PHE A 216 -17.38 0.02 21.21
CA PHE A 216 -16.47 -0.08 22.35
C PHE A 216 -15.20 -0.92 22.04
N ALA A 217 -15.32 -1.92 21.18
CA ALA A 217 -14.16 -2.70 20.72
C ALA A 217 -13.12 -1.84 19.97
N THR A 218 -13.57 -0.84 19.21
CA THR A 218 -12.70 0.14 18.53
C THR A 218 -12.02 1.05 19.55
N TRP A 219 -12.75 1.52 20.57
CA TRP A 219 -12.16 2.28 21.68
C TRP A 219 -11.04 1.51 22.37
N MET A 220 -11.26 0.23 22.66
CA MET A 220 -10.24 -0.64 23.24
C MET A 220 -9.02 -0.85 22.33
N ALA A 221 -9.21 -0.86 21.01
CA ALA A 221 -8.11 -0.95 20.06
C ALA A 221 -7.30 0.37 20.03
N LEU A 222 -7.97 1.52 20.02
CA LEU A 222 -7.33 2.83 20.08
C LEU A 222 -6.54 3.02 21.38
N ALA A 223 -7.10 2.61 22.52
CA ALA A 223 -6.44 2.72 23.83
C ALA A 223 -5.16 1.86 23.96
N ARG A 224 -5.06 0.76 23.19
CA ARG A 224 -3.85 -0.09 23.15
C ARG A 224 -2.82 0.38 22.12
N ALA A 225 -3.25 1.17 21.14
CA ALA A 225 -2.39 1.63 20.07
C ALA A 225 -1.72 2.97 20.45
N THR A 226 -0.48 3.15 20.03
CA THR A 226 0.20 4.44 20.15
C THR A 226 -0.19 5.32 18.96
N PRO A 227 -0.75 6.52 19.17
CA PRO A 227 -1.01 7.45 18.07
C PRO A 227 0.30 7.91 17.44
N GLU A 228 0.23 8.32 16.18
CA GLU A 228 1.36 8.94 15.48
C GLU A 228 1.84 10.15 16.28
N PRO A 229 3.15 10.24 16.60
CA PRO A 229 3.68 11.38 17.31
C PRO A 229 3.40 12.65 16.50
N VAL A 230 2.95 13.69 17.19
CA VAL A 230 2.90 15.03 16.61
C VAL A 230 4.33 15.53 16.62
N GLU A 231 4.88 15.87 15.46
CA GLU A 231 6.10 16.69 15.43
C GLU A 231 5.75 17.98 16.16
N GLU A 232 6.29 18.17 17.36
CA GLU A 232 6.17 19.44 18.07
C GLU A 232 6.63 20.51 17.08
N SER A 233 5.69 21.36 16.62
CA SER A 233 6.10 22.66 16.15
C SER A 233 6.97 23.21 17.27
N THR A 234 8.20 23.62 16.96
CA THR A 234 9.03 24.41 17.88
C THR A 234 8.25 25.67 18.22
N GLN A 235 7.31 25.54 19.15
CA GLN A 235 6.60 26.63 19.74
C GLN A 235 7.68 27.28 20.60
N GLN A 236 8.26 28.36 20.08
CA GLN A 236 9.07 29.25 20.90
C GLN A 236 8.27 29.47 22.19
N SER A 237 8.93 29.22 23.32
CA SER A 237 8.31 29.44 24.61
C SER A 237 7.80 30.87 24.63
N LEU A 238 6.56 31.10 25.06
CA LEU A 238 6.06 32.44 25.34
C LEU A 238 6.87 32.99 26.52
N GLY A 239 8.01 33.62 26.20
CA GLY A 239 9.04 34.03 27.15
C GLY A 239 10.48 33.94 26.63
N ASP A 240 10.74 33.28 25.50
CA ASP A 240 12.07 33.37 24.87
C ASP A 240 12.23 34.79 24.29
N GLU A 241 13.13 35.58 24.89
CA GLU A 241 13.56 36.84 24.29
C GLU A 241 14.10 36.57 22.88
N PRO A 242 13.79 37.42 21.90
CA PRO A 242 14.43 37.32 20.59
C PRO A 242 15.95 37.33 20.78
N PRO A 243 16.71 36.57 19.99
CA PRO A 243 18.16 36.55 20.10
C PRO A 243 18.66 37.99 20.00
N VAL A 244 19.38 38.43 21.03
CA VAL A 244 20.04 39.73 21.05
C VAL A 244 21.04 39.72 19.89
N ASP A 245 20.82 40.61 18.94
CA ASP A 245 21.76 40.85 17.85
C ASP A 245 23.07 41.36 18.46
N PRO A 246 24.20 40.65 18.32
CA PRO A 246 25.47 41.07 18.92
C PRO A 246 26.04 42.36 18.29
N ASP A 247 25.42 42.88 17.22
CA ASP A 247 25.83 44.10 16.52
C ASP A 247 24.80 45.26 16.59
N ALA A 248 23.86 45.25 17.54
CA ALA A 248 22.94 46.38 17.81
C ALA A 248 23.43 47.34 18.91
#